data_AF-A0A1J8Q637-F1
#
_entry.id   AF-A0A1J8Q637-F1
#
_cell.length_a   1.000
_cell.length_b   1.000
_cell.length_c   1.000
_cell.angle_alpha   90.00
_cell.angle_beta   90.00
_cell.angle_gamma   90.00
#
_symmetry.space_group_name_H-M   'P 1'
#
loop_
_entity.id
_entity.type
_entity.pdbx_description
1 polymer ?
#
loop_
_entity_poly.entity_id
_entity_poly.type
_entity_poly.pdbx_seq_one_letter_code
_entity_poly.pdbx_strand_id
1 'polypeptide(L)'
;MVYATKNGSKRVQGITRMRPKVHLSKEARQLLTAKQRESSAHYRKSLATAWSTIREATIQIATDHSKSVHKVQSELHMGHSLLLSKHTKGNAWNAFIWKKSQDIEKENISSHGKNVLPSIVHDNLDEYFTLTHEEKDCLVKELEEHRKTRATGQCISTKSKINDVTSTIRTIENELHNLCSRTGVETLLYATRGTTDIPLRGFAFATKGVQNFVASVMGFNDQDFITKMEGFAVQGMK
;
A
#
# COMPACT_ATOMS: atom_id res chain seq x y z
N MET A 1 43.89 51.67 10.67
CA MET A 1 42.86 50.92 11.43
C MET A 1 41.56 51.70 11.31
N VAL A 2 40.68 51.35 10.38
CA VAL A 2 39.33 51.93 10.23
C VAL A 2 38.39 50.77 9.86
N TYR A 3 37.44 50.50 10.74
CA TYR A 3 36.36 49.52 10.55
C TYR A 3 35.05 50.25 10.22
N ALA A 4 34.07 49.47 9.73
CA ALA A 4 32.62 49.74 9.60
C ALA A 4 32.19 50.40 8.26
N THR A 5 31.12 49.96 7.56
CA THR A 5 30.04 49.00 7.86
C THR A 5 29.42 48.49 6.55
N LYS A 6 29.09 47.18 6.49
CA LYS A 6 28.29 46.60 5.39
C LYS A 6 26.82 46.98 5.56
N ASN A 7 26.26 47.63 4.54
CA ASN A 7 24.84 47.93 4.43
C ASN A 7 24.00 46.64 4.47
N GLY A 8 23.11 46.55 5.46
CA GLY A 8 22.13 45.48 5.57
C GLY A 8 21.13 45.52 4.41
N SER A 9 21.05 44.43 3.66
CA SER A 9 20.00 44.19 2.66
C SER A 9 18.64 44.12 3.34
N LYS A 10 17.82 45.16 3.16
CA LYS A 10 16.40 45.14 3.55
C LYS A 10 15.67 44.19 2.61
N ARG A 11 15.24 43.04 3.12
CA ARG A 11 14.30 42.14 2.43
C ARG A 11 13.00 42.90 2.17
N VAL A 12 12.75 43.25 0.92
CA VAL A 12 11.49 43.81 0.45
C VAL A 12 10.44 42.71 0.56
N GLN A 13 9.50 42.83 1.50
CA GLN A 13 8.32 41.97 1.54
C GLN A 13 7.54 42.16 0.24
N GLY A 14 7.22 41.06 -0.45
CA GLY A 14 6.46 41.11 -1.70
C GLY A 14 5.12 41.82 -1.50
N ILE A 15 4.79 42.74 -2.41
CA ILE A 15 3.52 43.48 -2.43
C ILE A 15 2.38 42.47 -2.37
N THR A 16 1.61 42.50 -1.29
CA THR A 16 0.44 41.64 -1.11
C THR A 16 -0.60 42.06 -2.14
N ARG A 17 -0.74 41.29 -3.23
CA ARG A 17 -1.80 41.52 -4.23
C ARG A 17 -3.15 41.28 -3.56
N MET A 18 -3.80 42.35 -3.09
CA MET A 18 -5.17 42.28 -2.60
C MET A 18 -6.06 41.88 -3.77
N ARG A 19 -6.61 40.66 -3.72
CA ARG A 19 -7.60 40.22 -4.71
C ARG A 19 -8.82 41.14 -4.59
N PRO A 20 -9.39 41.64 -5.71
CA PRO A 20 -10.59 42.47 -5.67
C PRO A 20 -11.71 41.73 -4.93
N LYS A 21 -12.27 42.35 -3.88
CA LYS A 21 -13.44 41.81 -3.20
C LYS A 21 -14.65 41.98 -4.11
N VAL A 22 -15.10 40.89 -4.73
CA VAL A 22 -16.30 40.88 -5.56
C VAL A 22 -17.53 41.04 -4.67
N HIS A 23 -18.16 42.22 -4.70
CA HIS A 23 -19.42 42.47 -4.01
C HIS A 23 -20.58 41.88 -4.84
N LEU A 24 -20.93 40.62 -4.58
CA LEU A 24 -22.10 39.99 -5.19
C LEU A 24 -23.39 40.67 -4.71
N SER A 25 -24.29 40.98 -5.65
CA SER A 25 -25.63 41.50 -5.38
C SER A 25 -26.46 40.50 -4.58
N LYS A 26 -27.52 40.97 -3.90
CA LYS A 26 -28.40 40.12 -3.08
C LYS A 26 -29.02 38.99 -3.90
N GLU A 27 -29.42 39.29 -5.14
CA GLU A 27 -29.97 38.32 -6.10
C GLU A 27 -28.92 37.30 -6.55
N ALA A 28 -27.69 37.74 -6.85
CA ALA A 28 -26.61 36.84 -7.23
C ALA A 28 -26.23 35.87 -6.09
N ARG A 29 -26.27 36.32 -4.83
CA ARG A 29 -26.07 35.45 -3.65
C ARG A 29 -27.21 34.43 -3.48
N GLN A 30 -28.45 34.85 -3.72
CA GLN A 30 -29.61 33.94 -3.66
C GLN A 30 -29.53 32.86 -4.74
N LEU A 31 -29.19 33.23 -5.98
CA LEU A 31 -28.99 32.26 -7.06
C LEU A 31 -27.84 31.28 -6.77
N LEU A 32 -26.72 31.77 -6.23
CA LEU A 32 -25.58 30.93 -5.87
C LEU A 32 -25.95 29.96 -4.73
N THR A 33 -26.69 30.43 -3.73
CA THR A 33 -27.19 29.60 -2.63
C THR A 33 -28.18 28.54 -3.13
N ALA A 34 -29.08 28.91 -4.05
CA ALA A 34 -30.02 27.96 -4.66
C ALA A 34 -29.27 26.88 -5.46
N LYS A 35 -28.29 27.26 -6.27
CA LYS A 35 -27.43 26.32 -7.01
C LYS A 35 -26.63 25.40 -6.08
N GLN A 36 -26.11 25.93 -4.97
CA GLN A 36 -25.42 25.12 -3.96
C GLN A 36 -26.36 24.13 -3.27
N ARG A 37 -27.59 24.54 -2.96
CA ARG A 37 -28.61 23.65 -2.38
C ARG A 37 -28.99 22.53 -3.35
N GLU A 38 -29.19 22.86 -4.62
CA GLU A 38 -29.49 21.89 -5.67
C GLU A 38 -28.35 20.89 -5.85
N SER A 39 -27.10 21.38 -5.95
CA SER A 39 -25.91 20.51 -6.05
C SER A 39 -25.73 19.63 -4.81
N SER A 40 -25.96 20.17 -3.61
CA SER A 40 -25.91 19.41 -2.36
C SER A 40 -27.03 18.39 -2.23
N ALA A 41 -28.22 18.69 -2.77
CA ALA A 41 -29.34 17.75 -2.82
C ALA A 41 -29.05 16.62 -3.82
N HIS A 42 -28.53 16.95 -5.00
CA HIS A 42 -28.10 15.97 -6.00
C HIS A 42 -27.01 15.05 -5.43
N TYR A 43 -25.97 15.61 -4.81
CA TYR A 43 -24.90 14.83 -4.18
C TYR A 43 -25.43 13.87 -3.11
N ARG A 44 -26.30 14.36 -2.21
CA ARG A 44 -26.94 13.52 -1.18
C ARG A 44 -27.80 12.42 -1.79
N LYS A 45 -28.53 12.71 -2.87
CA LYS A 45 -29.31 11.72 -3.61
C LYS A 45 -28.41 10.66 -4.23
N SER A 46 -27.33 11.06 -4.89
CA SER A 46 -26.36 10.12 -5.48
C SER A 46 -25.72 9.22 -4.42
N LEU A 47 -25.37 9.76 -3.26
CA LEU A 47 -24.88 8.95 -2.14
C LEU A 47 -25.93 7.96 -1.65
N ALA A 48 -27.17 8.39 -1.48
CA ALA A 48 -28.26 7.51 -1.05
C ALA A 48 -28.50 6.36 -2.05
N THR A 49 -28.47 6.65 -3.35
CA THR A 49 -28.55 5.64 -4.40
C THR A 49 -27.37 4.67 -4.37
N ALA A 50 -26.13 5.17 -4.20
CA ALA A 50 -24.96 4.30 -4.11
C ALA A 50 -25.06 3.35 -2.90
N TRP A 51 -25.47 3.88 -1.74
CA TRP A 51 -25.70 3.06 -0.55
C TRP A 51 -26.82 2.04 -0.72
N SER A 52 -27.90 2.36 -1.45
CA SER A 52 -28.95 1.38 -1.74
C SER A 52 -28.45 0.26 -2.62
N THR A 53 -27.67 0.57 -3.66
CA THR A 53 -27.05 -0.45 -4.55
C THR A 53 -26.09 -1.36 -3.79
N ILE A 54 -25.24 -0.82 -2.90
CA ILE A 54 -24.35 -1.63 -2.06
C ILE A 54 -25.16 -2.56 -1.14
N ARG A 55 -26.25 -2.04 -0.56
CA ARG A 55 -27.12 -2.83 0.31
C ARG A 55 -27.82 -3.95 -0.45
N GLU A 56 -28.34 -3.66 -1.64
CA GLU A 56 -28.97 -4.66 -2.52
C GLU A 56 -27.97 -5.75 -2.91
N ALA A 57 -26.75 -5.37 -3.32
CA ALA A 57 -25.69 -6.33 -3.61
C ALA A 57 -25.30 -7.18 -2.39
N THR A 58 -25.26 -6.57 -1.20
CA THR A 58 -24.97 -7.28 0.06
C THR A 58 -26.06 -8.33 0.37
N ILE A 59 -27.33 -7.98 0.17
CA ILE A 59 -28.46 -8.91 0.37
C ILE A 59 -28.39 -10.04 -0.65
N GLN A 60 -28.11 -9.74 -1.92
CA GLN A 60 -27.99 -10.74 -2.99
C GLN A 60 -26.87 -11.75 -2.69
N ILE A 61 -25.68 -11.28 -2.28
CA ILE A 61 -24.57 -12.17 -1.90
C ILE A 61 -24.93 -13.00 -0.66
N ALA A 62 -25.67 -12.42 0.29
CA ALA A 62 -26.12 -13.13 1.48
C ALA A 62 -27.12 -14.25 1.14
N THR A 63 -28.06 -14.01 0.23
CA THR A 63 -29.03 -15.02 -0.22
C THR A 63 -28.37 -16.11 -1.05
N ASP A 64 -27.52 -15.74 -2.01
CA ASP A 64 -26.89 -16.69 -2.94
C ASP A 64 -25.94 -17.66 -2.22
N HIS A 65 -25.28 -17.18 -1.16
CA HIS A 65 -24.34 -17.99 -0.38
C HIS A 65 -24.87 -18.46 0.98
N SER A 66 -26.17 -18.26 1.27
CA SER A 66 -26.77 -18.61 2.57
C SER A 66 -25.98 -18.08 3.78
N LYS A 67 -25.45 -16.86 3.67
CA LYS A 67 -24.70 -16.19 4.73
C LYS A 67 -25.54 -15.10 5.37
N SER A 68 -25.25 -14.73 6.61
CA SER A 68 -25.87 -13.57 7.25
C SER A 68 -25.47 -12.27 6.52
N VAL A 69 -26.42 -11.36 6.32
CA VAL A 69 -26.18 -10.01 5.77
C VAL A 69 -25.05 -9.27 6.50
N HIS A 70 -25.02 -9.36 7.83
CA HIS A 70 -23.98 -8.75 8.66
C HIS A 70 -22.57 -9.23 8.30
N LYS A 71 -22.39 -10.53 8.08
CA LYS A 71 -21.09 -11.11 7.69
C LYS A 71 -20.62 -10.59 6.34
N VAL A 72 -21.51 -10.56 5.34
CA VAL A 72 -21.20 -10.04 4.00
C VAL A 72 -20.88 -8.54 4.05
N GLN A 73 -21.66 -7.77 4.83
CA GLN A 73 -21.42 -6.35 5.04
C GLN A 73 -20.06 -6.09 5.70
N SER A 74 -19.68 -6.89 6.70
CA SER A 74 -18.36 -6.81 7.32
C SER A 74 -17.25 -7.13 6.32
N GLU A 75 -17.40 -8.18 5.51
CA GLU A 75 -16.41 -8.57 4.49
C GLU A 75 -16.24 -7.49 3.40
N LEU A 76 -17.32 -6.85 2.97
CA LEU A 76 -17.30 -5.76 1.97
C LEU A 76 -16.66 -4.48 2.53
N HIS A 77 -16.91 -4.12 3.79
CA HIS A 77 -16.35 -2.91 4.40
C HIS A 77 -14.90 -3.04 4.86
N MET A 78 -14.47 -4.26 5.21
CA MET A 78 -13.11 -4.53 5.68
C MET A 78 -12.09 -4.66 4.54
N GLY A 79 -12.54 -4.60 3.28
CA GLY A 79 -11.68 -4.58 2.10
C GLY A 79 -11.13 -5.95 1.72
N HIS A 80 -10.87 -6.11 0.42
CA HIS A 80 -10.36 -7.36 -0.17
C HIS A 80 -8.95 -7.75 0.34
N SER A 81 -8.18 -6.80 0.89
CA SER A 81 -6.81 -7.04 1.39
C SER A 81 -6.77 -8.02 2.57
N LEU A 82 -7.71 -7.92 3.51
CA LEU A 82 -7.78 -8.81 4.68
C LEU A 82 -8.25 -10.23 4.32
N LEU A 83 -8.98 -10.39 3.21
CA LEU A 83 -9.40 -11.70 2.73
C LEU A 83 -8.25 -12.46 2.05
N LEU A 84 -7.36 -11.75 1.36
CA LEU A 84 -6.18 -12.33 0.70
C LEU A 84 -5.05 -12.69 1.69
N SER A 85 -4.98 -12.02 2.84
CA SER A 85 -3.93 -12.29 3.84
C SER A 85 -4.17 -13.56 4.66
N LYS A 86 -5.25 -14.32 4.38
CA LYS A 86 -5.38 -15.67 4.92
C LYS A 86 -4.28 -16.54 4.32
N HIS A 87 -3.18 -16.63 5.04
CA HIS A 87 -2.16 -17.65 4.82
C HIS A 87 -2.88 -19.00 4.72
N THR A 88 -2.99 -19.51 3.49
CA THR A 88 -3.50 -20.85 3.25
C THR A 88 -2.60 -21.80 4.02
N LYS A 89 -3.20 -22.58 4.93
CA LYS A 89 -2.50 -23.64 5.67
C LYS A 89 -1.63 -24.42 4.68
N GLY A 90 -0.40 -24.71 5.09
CA GLY A 90 0.50 -25.51 4.25
C GLY A 90 -0.16 -26.84 3.91
N ASN A 91 -0.33 -27.14 2.62
CA ASN A 91 -0.76 -28.45 2.17
C ASN A 91 0.40 -29.43 2.34
N ALA A 92 0.14 -30.63 2.87
CA ALA A 92 1.12 -31.72 3.02
C ALA A 92 1.86 -32.03 1.70
N TRP A 93 1.14 -32.00 0.57
CA TRP A 93 1.76 -32.17 -0.74
C TRP A 93 2.79 -31.07 -1.06
N ASN A 94 2.45 -29.81 -0.81
CA ASN A 94 3.36 -28.69 -1.04
C ASN A 94 4.57 -28.74 -0.10
N ALA A 95 4.37 -29.21 1.14
CA ALA A 95 5.44 -29.41 2.10
C ALA A 95 6.41 -30.51 1.67
N PHE A 96 5.88 -31.63 1.17
CA PHE A 96 6.67 -32.74 0.63
C PHE A 96 7.50 -32.33 -0.59
N ILE A 97 6.89 -31.68 -1.59
CA ILE A 97 7.62 -31.20 -2.78
C ILE A 97 8.70 -30.18 -2.40
N TRP A 98 8.42 -29.30 -1.44
CA TRP A 98 9.43 -28.37 -0.91
C TRP A 98 10.61 -29.11 -0.26
N LYS A 99 10.35 -30.10 0.60
CA LYS A 99 11.39 -30.91 1.25
C LYS A 99 12.28 -31.59 0.20
N LYS A 100 11.68 -32.26 -0.78
CA LYS A 100 12.40 -32.93 -1.87
C LYS A 100 13.23 -31.96 -2.71
N SER A 101 12.71 -30.76 -2.99
CA SER A 101 13.49 -29.73 -3.69
C SER A 101 14.74 -29.29 -2.90
N GLN A 102 14.66 -29.22 -1.57
CA GLN A 102 15.80 -28.88 -0.71
C GLN A 102 16.84 -30.00 -0.67
N ASP A 103 16.40 -31.26 -0.67
CA ASP A 103 17.29 -32.42 -0.65
C ASP A 103 18.09 -32.51 -1.98
N ILE A 104 17.42 -32.28 -3.12
CA ILE A 104 18.06 -32.23 -4.44
C ILE A 104 19.05 -31.05 -4.55
N GLU A 105 18.71 -29.89 -3.97
CA GLU A 105 19.60 -28.73 -3.95
C GLU A 105 20.85 -28.98 -3.08
N LYS A 106 20.72 -29.70 -1.95
CA LYS A 106 21.85 -30.12 -1.11
C LYS A 106 22.75 -31.16 -1.80
N GLU A 107 22.17 -32.04 -2.61
CA GLU A 107 22.91 -33.03 -3.39
C GLU A 107 23.67 -32.43 -4.60
N ASN A 108 23.63 -31.09 -4.77
CA ASN A 108 24.36 -30.37 -5.82
C ASN A 108 24.02 -30.83 -7.25
N ILE A 109 22.86 -31.45 -7.44
CA ILE A 109 22.32 -31.76 -8.76
C ILE A 109 21.83 -30.44 -9.33
N SER A 110 22.73 -29.70 -9.99
CA SER A 110 22.50 -28.40 -10.61
C SER A 110 21.50 -28.52 -11.77
N SER A 111 20.23 -28.75 -11.44
CA SER A 111 19.13 -28.66 -12.39
C SER A 111 18.53 -27.27 -12.23
N HIS A 112 19.08 -26.32 -12.99
CA HIS A 112 18.51 -24.98 -13.10
C HIS A 112 17.65 -24.93 -14.37
N GLY A 113 16.32 -24.94 -14.24
CA GLY A 113 15.42 -24.88 -15.39
C GLY A 113 13.93 -24.95 -15.04
N LYS A 114 13.06 -24.66 -16.02
CA LYS A 114 11.59 -24.71 -15.86
C LYS A 114 11.02 -26.13 -15.65
N ASN A 115 11.81 -27.16 -15.95
CA ASN A 115 11.37 -28.57 -15.96
C ASN A 115 11.71 -29.36 -14.69
N VAL A 116 12.33 -28.72 -13.70
CA VAL A 116 12.77 -29.35 -12.45
C VAL A 116 11.59 -29.69 -11.55
N LEU A 117 10.60 -28.81 -11.48
CA LEU A 117 9.43 -29.04 -10.64
C LEU A 117 8.56 -30.21 -11.17
N PRO A 118 8.27 -30.30 -12.49
CA PRO A 118 7.58 -31.46 -13.04
C PRO A 118 8.30 -32.80 -12.84
N SER A 119 9.64 -32.85 -12.97
CA SER A 119 10.39 -34.10 -12.75
C SER A 119 10.35 -34.53 -11.28
N ILE A 120 10.54 -33.60 -10.35
CA ILE A 120 10.43 -33.87 -8.90
C ILE A 120 9.03 -34.42 -8.56
N VAL A 121 7.99 -33.84 -9.15
CA VAL A 121 6.61 -34.31 -8.93
C VAL A 121 6.44 -35.73 -9.45
N HIS A 122 6.85 -36.02 -10.69
CA HIS A 122 6.67 -37.34 -11.28
C HIS A 122 7.44 -38.43 -10.53
N ASP A 123 8.69 -38.17 -10.14
CA ASP A 123 9.58 -39.18 -9.55
C ASP A 123 9.23 -39.50 -8.09
N ASN A 124 8.54 -38.60 -7.38
CA ASN A 124 8.28 -38.73 -5.95
C ASN A 124 6.78 -38.89 -5.61
N LEU A 125 5.91 -39.08 -6.60
CA LEU A 125 4.46 -39.27 -6.40
C LEU A 125 4.16 -40.50 -5.54
N ASP A 126 4.78 -41.64 -5.86
CA ASP A 126 4.53 -42.91 -5.16
C ASP A 126 5.00 -42.84 -3.70
N GLU A 127 6.14 -42.19 -3.45
CA GLU A 127 6.68 -41.98 -2.11
C GLU A 127 5.76 -41.11 -1.23
N TYR A 128 5.04 -40.16 -1.81
CA TYR A 128 4.08 -39.38 -1.04
C TYR A 128 2.85 -40.19 -0.60
N PHE A 129 2.42 -41.15 -1.41
CA PHE A 129 1.29 -42.01 -1.06
C PHE A 129 1.64 -43.03 0.02
N THR A 130 2.92 -43.42 0.14
CA THR A 130 3.39 -44.31 1.22
C THR A 130 3.58 -43.61 2.55
N LEU A 131 3.71 -42.28 2.58
CA LEU A 131 3.84 -41.50 3.80
C LEU A 131 2.58 -41.58 4.69
N THR A 132 2.82 -41.80 5.98
CA THR A 132 1.81 -41.77 7.04
C THR A 132 1.29 -40.36 7.30
N HIS A 133 0.15 -40.25 8.00
CA HIS A 133 -0.43 -38.96 8.36
C HIS A 133 0.49 -38.15 9.29
N GLU A 134 1.18 -38.81 10.21
CA GLU A 134 2.09 -38.17 11.17
C GLU A 134 3.30 -37.54 10.47
N GLU A 135 3.87 -38.25 9.47
CA GLU A 135 4.97 -37.72 8.66
C GLU A 135 4.53 -36.52 7.81
N LYS A 136 3.31 -36.59 7.24
CA LYS A 136 2.72 -35.48 6.49
C LYS A 136 2.53 -34.22 7.36
N ASP A 137 2.05 -34.39 8.59
CA ASP A 137 1.91 -33.29 9.53
C ASP A 137 3.27 -32.71 9.96
N CYS A 138 4.28 -33.56 10.13
CA CYS A 138 5.64 -33.13 10.43
C CYS A 138 6.22 -32.25 9.31
N LEU A 139 6.05 -32.67 8.05
CA LEU A 139 6.46 -31.90 6.88
C LEU A 139 5.78 -30.53 6.81
N VAL A 140 4.47 -30.46 7.12
CA VAL A 140 3.73 -29.19 7.13
C VAL A 140 4.29 -28.24 8.21
N LYS A 141 4.57 -28.75 9.41
CA LYS A 141 5.16 -27.94 10.49
C LYS A 141 6.52 -27.37 10.11
N GLU A 142 7.39 -28.19 9.54
CA GLU A 142 8.72 -27.77 9.08
C GLU A 142 8.63 -26.70 7.96
N LEU A 143 7.70 -26.88 7.02
CA LEU A 143 7.43 -25.88 5.98
C LEU A 143 6.93 -24.55 6.59
N GLU A 144 6.05 -24.60 7.60
CA GLU A 144 5.54 -23.41 8.28
C GLU A 144 6.65 -22.68 9.06
N GLU A 145 7.51 -23.41 9.75
CA GLU A 145 8.70 -22.84 10.41
C GLU A 145 9.63 -22.19 9.41
N HIS A 146 9.94 -22.87 8.30
CA HIS A 146 10.76 -22.29 7.24
C HIS A 146 10.13 -21.03 6.64
N ARG A 147 8.80 -20.99 6.46
CA ARG A 147 8.08 -19.79 6.01
C ARG A 147 8.19 -18.65 7.02
N LYS A 148 8.05 -18.91 8.32
CA LYS A 148 8.22 -17.91 9.39
C LYS A 148 9.64 -17.35 9.41
N THR A 149 10.64 -18.22 9.32
CA THR A 149 12.05 -17.82 9.24
C THR A 149 12.33 -17.00 7.99
N ARG A 150 11.80 -17.41 6.83
CA ARG A 150 11.95 -16.67 5.57
C ARG A 150 11.23 -15.32 5.58
N ALA A 151 10.06 -15.23 6.22
CA ALA A 151 9.34 -13.97 6.37
C ALA A 151 10.12 -12.94 7.22
N THR A 152 10.94 -13.42 8.16
CA THR A 152 11.79 -12.59 9.01
C THR A 152 13.21 -12.41 8.41
N GLY A 153 13.56 -13.23 7.42
CA GLY A 153 14.88 -13.27 6.82
C GLY A 153 15.16 -12.05 5.95
N GLN A 154 16.41 -11.61 5.96
CA GLN A 154 16.87 -10.52 5.10
C GLN A 154 16.76 -10.93 3.62
N CYS A 155 16.07 -10.14 2.80
CA CYS A 155 15.92 -10.43 1.38
C CYS A 155 17.30 -10.48 0.70
N ILE A 156 17.67 -11.63 0.11
CA ILE A 156 19.03 -11.88 -0.39
C ILE A 156 19.29 -11.12 -1.71
N SER A 157 18.29 -11.02 -2.60
CA SER A 157 18.45 -10.34 -3.89
C SER A 157 17.89 -8.92 -3.89
N THR A 158 18.57 -8.00 -4.58
CA THR A 158 18.12 -6.61 -4.77
C THR A 158 16.73 -6.53 -5.38
N LYS A 159 16.39 -7.41 -6.33
CA LYS A 159 15.05 -7.51 -6.92
C LYS A 159 13.98 -7.88 -5.87
N SER A 160 14.30 -8.79 -4.95
CA SER A 160 13.36 -9.16 -3.87
C SER A 160 13.19 -8.02 -2.88
N LYS A 161 14.27 -7.31 -2.52
CA LYS A 161 14.20 -6.11 -1.68
C LYS A 161 13.29 -5.03 -2.28
N ILE A 162 13.42 -4.76 -3.59
CA ILE A 162 12.57 -3.78 -4.28
C ILE A 162 11.11 -4.24 -4.29
N ASN A 163 10.85 -5.50 -4.62
CA ASN A 163 9.49 -6.05 -4.64
C ASN A 163 8.83 -6.03 -3.25
N ASP A 164 9.59 -6.36 -2.21
CA ASP A 164 9.11 -6.33 -0.83
C ASP A 164 8.72 -4.90 -0.41
N VAL A 165 9.63 -3.94 -0.63
CA VAL A 165 9.37 -2.52 -0.32
C VAL A 165 8.17 -1.98 -1.11
N THR A 166 8.11 -2.24 -2.43
CA THR A 166 7.00 -1.76 -3.26
C THR A 166 5.66 -2.40 -2.89
N SER A 167 5.64 -3.69 -2.54
CA SER A 167 4.42 -4.38 -2.09
C SER A 167 3.93 -3.85 -0.73
N THR A 168 4.85 -3.59 0.19
CA THR A 168 4.55 -3.04 1.51
C THR A 168 4.03 -1.61 1.38
N ILE A 169 4.71 -0.77 0.60
CA ILE A 169 4.30 0.62 0.34
C ILE A 169 2.89 0.68 -0.27
N ARG A 170 2.58 -0.17 -1.26
CA ARG A 170 1.23 -0.25 -1.84
C ARG A 170 0.18 -0.64 -0.81
N THR A 171 0.52 -1.54 0.10
CA THR A 171 -0.40 -1.95 1.17
C THR A 171 -0.67 -0.78 2.10
N ILE A 172 0.38 -0.07 2.52
CA ILE A 172 0.26 1.14 3.36
C ILE A 172 -0.57 2.22 2.65
N GLU A 173 -0.32 2.47 1.36
CA GLU A 173 -1.08 3.42 0.55
C GLU A 173 -2.58 3.11 0.56
N ASN A 174 -2.95 1.84 0.33
CA ASN A 174 -4.35 1.41 0.38
C ASN A 174 -4.96 1.61 1.77
N GLU A 175 -4.23 1.26 2.84
CA GLU A 175 -4.71 1.44 4.21
C GLU A 175 -4.89 2.93 4.57
N LEU A 176 -3.96 3.79 4.15
CA LEU A 176 -4.06 5.24 4.36
C LEU A 176 -5.22 5.85 3.55
N HIS A 177 -5.42 5.38 2.31
CA HIS A 177 -6.56 5.79 1.49
C HIS A 177 -7.91 5.37 2.11
N ASN A 178 -7.98 4.14 2.64
CA ASN A 178 -9.14 3.64 3.36
C ASN A 178 -9.39 4.43 4.65
N LEU A 179 -8.33 4.78 5.39
CA LEU A 179 -8.42 5.59 6.60
C LEU A 179 -8.99 6.98 6.28
N CYS A 180 -8.48 7.64 5.25
CA CYS A 180 -8.98 8.92 4.77
C CYS A 180 -10.46 8.83 4.40
N SER A 181 -10.86 7.78 3.68
CA SER A 181 -12.25 7.58 3.26
C SER A 181 -13.21 7.36 4.44
N ARG A 182 -12.74 6.67 5.50
CA ARG A 182 -13.56 6.34 6.68
C ARG A 182 -13.65 7.46 7.70
N THR A 183 -12.59 8.24 7.86
CA THR A 183 -12.44 9.19 8.98
C THR A 183 -12.28 10.64 8.55
N GLY A 184 -11.99 10.89 7.26
CA GLY A 184 -11.62 12.21 6.77
C GLY A 184 -10.22 12.66 7.18
N VAL A 185 -9.41 11.79 7.79
CA VAL A 185 -8.02 12.10 8.13
C VAL A 185 -7.19 12.21 6.86
N GLU A 186 -6.55 13.35 6.67
CA GLU A 186 -5.63 13.60 5.58
C GLU A 186 -4.20 13.23 6.00
N THR A 187 -3.47 12.52 5.13
CA THR A 187 -2.18 11.92 5.44
C THR A 187 -1.14 12.22 4.37
N LEU A 188 0.12 12.36 4.80
CA LEU A 188 1.30 12.51 3.94
C LEU A 188 2.33 11.46 4.35
N LEU A 189 2.87 10.75 3.37
CA LEU A 189 3.86 9.70 3.55
C LEU A 189 5.00 9.90 2.56
N TYR A 190 6.22 9.99 3.08
CA TYR A 190 7.44 9.92 2.28
C TYR A 190 8.26 8.71 2.73
N ALA A 191 8.82 7.99 1.76
CA ALA A 191 9.77 6.93 2.02
C ALA A 191 10.97 7.06 1.08
N THR A 192 12.18 7.07 1.63
CA THR A 192 13.42 7.15 0.87
C THR A 192 14.31 5.96 1.21
N ARG A 193 15.24 5.62 0.31
CA ARG A 193 16.29 4.64 0.63
C ARG A 193 17.34 5.27 1.54
N GLY A 194 17.83 4.48 2.49
CA GLY A 194 18.95 4.87 3.36
C GLY A 194 20.32 4.42 2.86
N THR A 195 20.37 3.59 1.82
CA THR A 195 21.63 3.07 1.25
C THR A 195 21.61 3.16 -0.27
N THR A 196 22.79 3.25 -0.88
CA THR A 196 22.95 3.29 -2.34
C THR A 196 22.80 1.93 -3.02
N ASP A 197 22.84 0.84 -2.25
CA ASP A 197 22.88 -0.54 -2.75
C ASP A 197 21.59 -1.00 -3.43
N ILE A 198 20.50 -0.28 -3.17
CA ILE A 198 19.19 -0.57 -3.73
C ILE A 198 18.81 0.59 -4.67
N PRO A 199 18.60 0.33 -5.97
CA PRO A 199 18.15 1.35 -6.93
C PRO A 199 16.63 1.60 -6.79
N LEU A 200 16.18 1.93 -5.58
CA LEU A 200 14.79 2.28 -5.30
C LEU A 200 14.64 3.80 -5.35
N ARG A 201 13.71 4.29 -6.19
CA ARG A 201 13.31 5.69 -6.18
C ARG A 201 12.46 5.96 -4.94
N GLY A 202 12.71 7.09 -4.27
CA GLY A 202 11.87 7.51 -3.15
C GLY A 202 10.40 7.64 -3.54
N PHE A 203 9.53 7.37 -2.57
CA PHE A 203 8.09 7.31 -2.70
C PHE A 203 7.43 8.49 -1.98
N ALA A 204 6.46 9.12 -2.64
CA ALA A 204 5.58 10.14 -2.08
C ALA A 204 4.14 9.69 -2.22
N PHE A 205 3.38 9.78 -1.14
CA PHE A 205 1.94 9.66 -1.14
C PHE A 205 1.33 10.78 -0.32
N ALA A 206 0.31 11.43 -0.86
CA ALA A 206 -0.44 12.48 -0.19
C ALA A 206 -1.93 12.32 -0.51
N THR A 207 -2.78 12.46 0.49
CA THR A 207 -4.23 12.59 0.28
C THR A 207 -4.54 13.98 -0.29
N LYS A 208 -5.69 14.12 -0.96
CA LYS A 208 -6.02 15.28 -1.80
C LYS A 208 -5.95 16.62 -1.05
N GLY A 209 -6.36 16.67 0.21
CA GLY A 209 -6.31 17.89 1.02
C GLY A 209 -4.87 18.33 1.29
N VAL A 210 -4.02 17.39 1.72
CA VAL A 210 -2.61 17.69 2.05
C VAL A 210 -1.78 17.90 0.79
N GLN A 211 -2.06 17.19 -0.30
CA GLN A 211 -1.37 17.39 -1.58
C GLN A 211 -1.52 18.84 -2.07
N ASN A 212 -2.73 19.39 -2.00
CA ASN A 212 -2.99 20.78 -2.37
C ASN A 212 -2.28 21.77 -1.43
N PHE A 213 -2.22 21.45 -0.13
CA PHE A 213 -1.50 22.26 0.86
C PHE A 213 0.00 22.30 0.57
N VAL A 214 0.64 21.15 0.34
CA VAL A 214 2.07 21.07 0.03
C VAL A 214 2.40 21.86 -1.24
N ALA A 215 1.65 21.64 -2.32
CA ALA A 215 1.89 22.35 -3.57
C ALA A 215 1.63 23.87 -3.48
N SER A 216 0.55 24.29 -2.81
CA SER A 216 0.10 25.68 -2.84
C SER A 216 0.68 26.55 -1.73
N VAL A 217 0.88 25.99 -0.54
CA VAL A 217 1.31 26.74 0.66
C VAL A 217 2.81 26.58 0.87
N MET A 218 3.31 25.35 0.78
CA MET A 218 4.73 25.08 1.03
C MET A 218 5.60 25.38 -0.20
N GLY A 219 5.01 25.32 -1.40
CA GLY A 219 5.65 25.78 -2.64
C GLY A 219 6.84 24.95 -3.09
N PHE A 220 6.99 23.72 -2.57
CA PHE A 220 8.00 22.78 -3.04
C PHE A 220 7.38 21.56 -3.69
N ASN A 221 8.09 21.05 -4.69
CA ASN A 221 7.76 19.82 -5.40
C ASN A 221 8.08 18.61 -4.51
N ASP A 222 7.14 17.67 -4.38
CA ASP A 222 7.31 16.43 -3.61
C ASP A 222 8.58 15.68 -4.02
N GLN A 223 8.88 15.68 -5.32
CA GLN A 223 10.05 14.97 -5.84
C GLN A 223 11.36 15.61 -5.38
N ASP A 224 11.44 16.93 -5.36
CA ASP A 224 12.64 17.66 -4.93
C ASP A 224 12.87 17.47 -3.43
N PHE A 225 11.78 17.44 -2.66
CA PHE A 225 11.85 17.16 -1.22
C PHE A 225 12.34 15.74 -0.95
N ILE A 226 11.79 14.74 -1.65
CA ILE A 226 12.26 13.35 -1.59
C ILE A 226 13.75 13.25 -1.91
N THR A 227 14.22 13.89 -2.99
CA THR A 227 15.63 13.81 -3.38
C THR A 227 16.55 14.42 -2.32
N LYS A 228 16.15 15.53 -1.69
CA LYS A 228 16.90 16.11 -0.55
C LYS A 228 16.88 15.20 0.66
N MET A 229 15.72 14.62 0.99
CA MET A 229 15.56 13.68 2.10
C MET A 229 16.38 12.41 1.89
N GLU A 230 16.44 11.89 0.65
CA GLU A 230 17.27 10.76 0.26
C GLU A 230 18.76 11.09 0.38
N GLY A 231 19.19 12.25 -0.13
CA GLY A 231 20.57 12.71 0.04
C GLY A 231 20.99 12.77 1.51
N PHE A 232 20.13 13.27 2.38
CA PHE A 232 20.36 13.29 3.82
C PHE A 232 20.43 11.88 4.42
N ALA A 233 19.49 11.01 4.07
CA ALA A 233 19.42 9.64 4.60
C ALA A 233 20.62 8.78 4.16
N VAL A 234 21.13 8.99 2.94
CA VAL A 234 22.26 8.24 2.38
C VAL A 234 23.62 8.77 2.84
N GLN A 235 23.81 10.09 2.87
CA GLN A 235 25.11 10.68 3.24
C GLN A 235 25.28 10.86 4.75
N GLY A 236 24.19 10.80 5.54
CA GLY A 236 24.25 10.94 6.99
C GLY A 236 24.86 12.28 7.45
N MET A 237 24.75 13.34 6.64
CA MET A 237 25.33 14.64 6.96
C MET A 237 24.73 15.18 8.26
N LYS A 238 25.56 15.22 9.32
CA LYS A 238 25.32 15.98 10.55
C LYS A 238 25.71 17.44 10.36
#